data_AF-A0A951XSR1-F1
#
_entry.id   AF-A0A951XSR1-F1
#
_cell.length_a   1.000
_cell.length_b   1.000
_cell.length_c   1.000
_cell.angle_alpha   90.00
_cell.angle_beta   90.00
_cell.angle_gamma   90.00
#
_symmetry.space_group_name_H-M   'P 1'
#
loop_
_entity.id
_entity.type
_entity.pdbx_description
1 polymer ?
#
loop_
_entity_poly.entity_id
_entity_poly.type
_entity_poly.pdbx_seq_one_letter_code
_entity_poly.pdbx_strand_id
1 'polypeptide(L)'
;MRTNRRRLLAASAALLPTALLPAPLVAAPTARGGRAVVVGGGWGGLAVARHLRALAPELQVTLVEASDAFHSAPLSNRWLAGLVDGRLLRHDYAAAAQAGGYAFVRARATAIDRDRRELRTTGPTLPYDWLILATGIDEDFSAWFGDEARPAEEAGKRFGSAWRAGGHAALKARLDGFAGGDFLMTVPPMPYRCPPAPFERACMIATLFRQRGLKARVVVLDPNPPMPGFTRVFGGAYRDRIVYVPQAHVRAIDPFARTLRTDFETFRFDDAILMPPQRAGGLARQAGLIGRDVNDAARASGWAATVGPDTGSYRSAADPRIFVIGDMIDRAGQLFGHYPKTGQMAARQGRIAAGEIAAEARGQEAPKQLPDSTCFVLAGAEPMETMRIETAYRFRGDGLIVQTVRQHHDAQPRDEDIDWARGMFAELLLASPPG
;
A
#
# COMPACT_ATOMS: atom_id res chain seq x y z
N MET A 1 -72.14 11.51 50.82
CA MET A 1 -72.86 12.41 49.89
C MET A 1 -71.94 12.68 48.71
N ARG A 2 -72.41 12.45 47.47
CA ARG A 2 -72.04 13.09 46.16
C ARG A 2 -70.61 13.67 46.05
N THR A 3 -69.75 13.38 45.07
CA THR A 3 -69.99 13.09 43.65
C THR A 3 -68.67 12.71 42.97
N ASN A 4 -68.78 11.78 42.03
CA ASN A 4 -67.82 11.42 40.99
C ASN A 4 -67.65 12.59 39.99
N ARG A 5 -66.43 12.85 39.46
CA ARG A 5 -66.17 13.20 38.03
C ARG A 5 -64.70 13.57 37.71
N ARG A 6 -64.17 12.79 36.75
CA ARG A 6 -63.38 13.20 35.56
C ARG A 6 -61.84 13.20 35.63
N ARG A 7 -61.32 12.10 35.06
CA ARG A 7 -60.38 12.02 33.91
C ARG A 7 -58.96 12.57 34.12
N LEU A 8 -58.06 11.68 34.50
CA LEU A 8 -56.67 11.69 34.03
C LEU A 8 -56.37 10.31 33.44
N LEU A 9 -56.37 10.24 32.10
CA LEU A 9 -55.92 9.09 31.33
C LEU A 9 -55.01 9.59 30.21
N ALA A 10 -53.88 8.88 30.10
CA ALA A 10 -53.02 8.72 28.92
C ALA A 10 -52.07 9.87 28.54
N ALA A 11 -50.81 9.73 28.97
CA ALA A 11 -49.64 9.99 28.12
C ALA A 11 -48.38 9.30 28.71
N SER A 12 -48.37 7.97 28.76
CA SER A 12 -47.14 7.20 28.94
C SER A 12 -46.53 6.97 27.54
N ALA A 13 -45.61 7.84 27.13
CA ALA A 13 -44.82 7.63 25.92
C ALA A 13 -43.78 6.54 26.20
N ALA A 14 -43.99 5.36 25.62
CA ALA A 14 -43.02 4.28 25.62
C ALA A 14 -41.82 4.65 24.74
N LEU A 15 -40.63 4.71 25.34
CA LEU A 15 -39.36 4.75 24.63
C LEU A 15 -39.08 3.36 24.05
N LEU A 16 -39.34 3.18 22.75
CA LEU A 16 -38.87 2.02 21.99
C LEU A 16 -37.37 2.21 21.68
N PRO A 17 -36.53 1.18 21.85
CA PRO A 17 -35.15 1.24 21.37
C PRO A 17 -35.19 1.22 19.83
N THR A 18 -34.66 2.26 19.21
CA THR A 18 -34.39 2.30 17.77
C THR A 18 -33.42 1.17 17.43
N ALA A 19 -33.96 0.12 16.82
CA ALA A 19 -33.18 -0.94 16.21
C ALA A 19 -32.29 -0.32 15.11
N LEU A 20 -30.97 -0.46 15.28
CA LEU A 20 -29.99 -0.18 14.24
C LEU A 20 -30.30 -1.10 13.04
N LEU A 21 -30.81 -0.53 11.95
CA LEU A 21 -30.94 -1.23 10.68
C LEU A 21 -29.54 -1.62 10.19
N PRO A 22 -29.31 -2.89 9.78
CA PRO A 22 -28.05 -3.25 9.15
C PRO A 22 -27.90 -2.46 7.83
N ALA A 23 -26.68 -2.00 7.57
CA ALA A 23 -26.32 -1.34 6.31
C ALA A 23 -26.73 -2.20 5.11
N PRO A 24 -27.10 -1.61 3.95
CA PRO A 24 -27.52 -2.37 2.79
C PRO A 24 -26.36 -3.25 2.31
N LEU A 25 -26.47 -4.56 2.57
CA LEU A 25 -25.72 -5.56 1.82
C LEU A 25 -26.30 -5.54 0.40
N VAL A 26 -25.50 -5.17 -0.59
CA VAL A 26 -25.76 -5.63 -1.95
C VAL A 26 -25.55 -7.14 -1.91
N ALA A 27 -26.63 -7.89 -1.74
CA ALA A 27 -26.58 -9.34 -1.70
C ALA A 27 -26.11 -9.86 -3.07
N ALA A 28 -24.90 -10.41 -3.11
CA ALA A 28 -24.45 -11.15 -4.28
C ALA A 28 -25.37 -12.36 -4.50
N PRO A 29 -25.72 -12.69 -5.76
CA PRO A 29 -26.50 -13.89 -6.05
C PRO A 29 -25.80 -15.12 -5.47
N THR A 30 -26.58 -16.04 -4.89
CA THR A 30 -26.10 -17.32 -4.37
C THR A 30 -25.51 -18.14 -5.52
N ALA A 31 -24.21 -17.99 -5.75
CA ALA A 31 -23.55 -18.63 -6.87
C ALA A 31 -23.20 -20.09 -6.57
N ARG A 32 -23.47 -20.96 -7.54
CA ARG A 32 -23.07 -22.38 -7.56
C ARG A 32 -21.55 -22.58 -7.70
N GLY A 33 -20.76 -21.51 -7.96
CA GLY A 33 -19.34 -21.61 -8.34
C GLY A 33 -18.30 -21.49 -7.21
N GLY A 34 -18.68 -21.08 -6.00
CA GLY A 34 -17.75 -20.87 -4.87
C GLY A 34 -17.50 -19.40 -4.52
N ARG A 35 -16.74 -19.16 -3.45
CA ARG A 35 -16.54 -17.84 -2.82
C ARG A 35 -15.07 -17.43 -2.83
N ALA A 36 -14.78 -16.28 -3.43
CA ALA A 36 -13.47 -15.64 -3.38
C ALA A 36 -13.55 -14.36 -2.52
N VAL A 37 -12.77 -14.34 -1.44
CA VAL A 37 -12.70 -13.18 -0.54
C VAL A 37 -11.35 -12.48 -0.72
N VAL A 38 -11.38 -11.20 -1.09
CA VAL A 38 -10.20 -10.36 -1.29
C VAL A 38 -10.07 -9.40 -0.12
N VAL A 39 -8.91 -9.39 0.55
CA VAL A 39 -8.64 -8.56 1.73
C VAL A 39 -7.62 -7.48 1.39
N GLY A 40 -8.05 -6.23 1.45
CA GLY A 40 -7.27 -5.03 1.10
C GLY A 40 -7.64 -4.47 -0.26
N GLY A 41 -8.17 -3.24 -0.28
CA GLY A 41 -8.62 -2.52 -1.47
C GLY A 41 -7.53 -1.72 -2.19
N GLY A 42 -6.27 -2.15 -2.11
CA GLY A 42 -5.17 -1.53 -2.85
C GLY A 42 -5.15 -1.94 -4.32
N TRP A 43 -4.09 -1.54 -5.04
CA TRP A 43 -3.85 -1.88 -6.45
C TRP A 43 -4.03 -3.37 -6.77
N GLY A 44 -3.48 -4.25 -5.92
CA GLY A 44 -3.59 -5.70 -6.11
C GLY A 44 -4.99 -6.25 -5.84
N GLY A 45 -5.64 -5.83 -4.76
CA GLY A 45 -6.97 -6.33 -4.41
C GLY A 45 -8.06 -5.87 -5.37
N LEU A 46 -7.99 -4.61 -5.83
CA LEU A 46 -8.88 -4.12 -6.88
C LEU A 46 -8.67 -4.88 -8.19
N ALA A 47 -7.42 -5.19 -8.55
CA ALA A 47 -7.13 -6.03 -9.71
C ALA A 47 -7.74 -7.43 -9.57
N VAL A 48 -7.60 -8.09 -8.42
CA VAL A 48 -8.24 -9.40 -8.20
C VAL A 48 -9.75 -9.30 -8.33
N ALA A 49 -10.37 -8.36 -7.63
CA ALA A 49 -11.83 -8.23 -7.64
C ALA A 49 -12.37 -8.02 -9.06
N ARG A 50 -11.74 -7.09 -9.80
CA ARG A 50 -12.09 -6.75 -11.18
C ARG A 50 -11.89 -7.90 -12.16
N HIS A 51 -10.72 -8.52 -12.15
CA HIS A 51 -10.34 -9.54 -13.14
C HIS A 51 -11.02 -10.88 -12.84
N LEU A 52 -11.18 -11.24 -11.56
CA LEU A 52 -11.86 -12.49 -11.20
C LEU A 52 -13.34 -12.46 -11.58
N ARG A 53 -14.03 -11.31 -11.41
CA ARG A 53 -15.41 -11.16 -11.91
C ARG A 53 -15.52 -11.27 -13.42
N ALA A 54 -14.51 -10.82 -14.17
CA ALA A 54 -14.51 -10.96 -15.63
C ALA A 54 -14.23 -12.39 -16.09
N LEU A 55 -13.29 -13.07 -15.43
CA LEU A 55 -12.80 -14.40 -15.83
C LEU A 55 -13.65 -15.56 -15.29
N ALA A 56 -14.37 -15.35 -14.19
CA ALA A 56 -15.20 -16.36 -13.54
C ALA A 56 -16.48 -15.71 -12.98
N PRO A 57 -17.42 -15.29 -13.85
CA PRO A 57 -18.67 -14.64 -13.44
C PRO A 57 -19.56 -15.51 -12.53
N GLU A 58 -19.31 -16.81 -12.47
CA GLU A 58 -19.91 -17.80 -11.58
C GLU A 58 -19.43 -17.74 -10.12
N LEU A 59 -18.31 -17.06 -9.82
CA LEU A 59 -17.78 -16.93 -8.46
C LEU A 59 -18.41 -15.74 -7.71
N GLN A 60 -18.71 -15.93 -6.43
CA GLN A 60 -19.01 -14.82 -5.53
C GLN A 60 -17.71 -14.14 -5.12
N VAL A 61 -17.47 -12.93 -5.61
CA VAL A 61 -16.27 -12.15 -5.28
C VAL A 61 -16.64 -11.07 -4.27
N THR A 62 -15.98 -11.06 -3.11
CA THR A 62 -16.17 -10.06 -2.05
C THR A 62 -14.85 -9.36 -1.75
N LEU A 63 -14.80 -8.04 -1.96
CA LEU A 63 -13.70 -7.18 -1.52
C LEU A 63 -13.96 -6.65 -0.11
N VAL A 64 -12.98 -6.81 0.78
CA VAL A 64 -13.02 -6.34 2.17
C VAL A 64 -11.94 -5.27 2.36
N GLU A 65 -12.35 -4.05 2.69
CA GLU A 65 -11.44 -2.92 2.96
C GLU A 65 -12.01 -2.02 4.05
N ALA A 66 -11.16 -1.50 4.93
CA ALA A 66 -11.57 -0.65 6.06
C ALA A 66 -11.69 0.83 5.67
N SER A 67 -10.83 1.27 4.76
CA SER A 67 -10.77 2.62 4.23
C SER A 67 -12.06 2.99 3.51
N ASP A 68 -12.42 4.27 3.56
CA ASP A 68 -13.65 4.77 2.93
C ASP A 68 -13.54 4.89 1.42
N ALA A 69 -12.33 5.07 0.89
CA ALA A 69 -12.02 5.16 -0.52
C ALA A 69 -10.63 4.63 -0.81
N PHE A 70 -10.41 4.26 -2.07
CA PHE A 70 -9.08 3.99 -2.59
C PHE A 70 -8.31 5.31 -2.70
N HIS A 71 -7.08 5.31 -2.18
CA HIS A 71 -6.14 6.40 -2.32
C HIS A 71 -4.87 5.94 -3.03
N SER A 72 -4.61 6.51 -4.21
CA SER A 72 -3.39 6.25 -4.97
C SER A 72 -2.18 6.88 -4.29
N ALA A 73 -1.23 6.04 -3.86
CA ALA A 73 0.10 6.49 -3.47
C ALA A 73 0.94 6.96 -4.68
N PRO A 74 0.88 6.33 -5.87
CA PRO A 74 1.41 6.95 -7.08
C PRO A 74 0.80 8.33 -7.32
N LEU A 75 1.61 9.29 -7.79
CA LEU A 75 1.29 10.72 -7.95
C LEU A 75 1.05 11.49 -6.63
N SER A 76 1.05 10.83 -5.47
CA SER A 76 0.87 11.53 -4.17
C SER A 76 1.98 12.54 -3.89
N ASN A 77 3.23 12.27 -4.28
CA ASN A 77 4.34 13.21 -4.11
C ASN A 77 4.14 14.49 -4.93
N ARG A 78 3.58 14.38 -6.16
CA ARG A 78 3.17 15.54 -6.95
C ARG A 78 2.07 16.34 -6.26
N TRP A 79 1.10 15.66 -5.66
CA TRP A 79 0.04 16.31 -4.88
C TRP A 79 0.59 17.01 -3.63
N LEU A 80 1.56 16.41 -2.94
CA LEU A 80 2.26 17.04 -1.81
C LEU A 80 2.93 18.36 -2.23
N ALA A 81 3.50 18.42 -3.43
CA ALA A 81 4.07 19.63 -4.02
C ALA A 81 3.05 20.55 -4.71
N GLY A 82 1.75 20.23 -4.71
CA GLY A 82 0.72 21.03 -5.36
C GLY A 82 0.71 20.97 -6.89
N LEU A 83 1.37 19.98 -7.49
CA LEU A 83 1.51 19.83 -8.95
C LEU A 83 0.36 19.05 -9.60
N VAL A 84 -0.48 18.38 -8.81
CA VAL A 84 -1.70 17.69 -9.28
C VAL A 84 -2.82 17.86 -8.25
N ASP A 85 -4.07 17.78 -8.69
CA ASP A 85 -5.25 17.80 -7.81
C ASP A 85 -5.39 16.47 -7.06
N GLY A 86 -5.65 16.53 -5.75
CA GLY A 86 -5.87 15.36 -4.91
C GLY A 86 -7.10 14.53 -5.31
N ARG A 87 -8.07 15.11 -6.02
CA ARG A 87 -9.22 14.41 -6.61
C ARG A 87 -8.79 13.30 -7.56
N LEU A 88 -7.66 13.45 -8.26
CA LEU A 88 -7.11 12.43 -9.15
C LEU A 88 -6.72 11.15 -8.39
N LEU A 89 -6.46 11.25 -7.08
CA LEU A 89 -5.89 10.16 -6.30
C LEU A 89 -6.93 9.40 -5.48
N ARG A 90 -8.17 9.90 -5.39
CA ARG A 90 -9.21 9.35 -4.51
C ARG A 90 -10.35 8.77 -5.32
N HIS A 91 -10.69 7.51 -5.08
CA HIS A 91 -11.76 6.81 -5.80
C HIS A 91 -12.67 6.02 -4.86
N ASP A 92 -13.97 6.10 -5.09
CA ASP A 92 -14.98 5.45 -4.27
C ASP A 92 -15.05 3.93 -4.51
N TYR A 93 -14.98 3.15 -3.42
CA TYR A 93 -15.02 1.69 -3.52
C TYR A 93 -16.40 1.15 -3.91
N ALA A 94 -17.49 1.80 -3.48
CA ALA A 94 -18.83 1.33 -3.80
C ALA A 94 -19.13 1.51 -5.29
N ALA A 95 -18.71 2.63 -5.88
CA ALA A 95 -18.77 2.89 -7.31
C ALA A 95 -17.96 1.85 -8.10
N ALA A 96 -16.72 1.57 -7.68
CA ALA A 96 -15.89 0.55 -8.33
C ALA A 96 -16.48 -0.86 -8.23
N ALA A 97 -17.07 -1.21 -7.07
CA ALA A 97 -17.73 -2.48 -6.86
C ALA A 97 -19.00 -2.64 -7.69
N GLN A 98 -19.81 -1.59 -7.78
CA GLN A 98 -20.99 -1.55 -8.63
C GLN A 98 -20.62 -1.71 -10.11
N ALA A 99 -19.62 -0.96 -10.58
CA ALA A 99 -19.16 -1.04 -11.97
C ALA A 99 -18.51 -2.39 -12.31
N GLY A 100 -17.77 -2.98 -11.36
CA GLY A 100 -17.10 -4.27 -11.51
C GLY A 100 -17.96 -5.50 -11.22
N GLY A 101 -19.18 -5.32 -10.68
CA GLY A 101 -20.10 -6.40 -10.36
C GLY A 101 -19.60 -7.35 -9.26
N TYR A 102 -18.85 -6.87 -8.27
CA TYR A 102 -18.44 -7.61 -7.08
C TYR A 102 -19.04 -7.01 -5.80
N ALA A 103 -19.09 -7.78 -4.72
CA ALA A 103 -19.52 -7.28 -3.42
C ALA A 103 -18.39 -6.48 -2.75
N PHE A 104 -18.73 -5.38 -2.10
CA PHE A 104 -17.81 -4.61 -1.25
C PHE A 104 -18.31 -4.60 0.18
N VAL A 105 -17.44 -4.99 1.11
CA VAL A 105 -17.69 -4.96 2.55
C VAL A 105 -16.71 -3.98 3.17
N ARG A 106 -17.23 -2.85 3.65
CA ARG A 106 -16.44 -1.89 4.41
C ARG A 106 -16.22 -2.40 5.84
N ALA A 107 -15.17 -3.19 6.04
CA ALA A 107 -14.82 -3.75 7.34
C ALA A 107 -13.30 -3.95 7.45
N ARG A 108 -12.81 -3.97 8.68
CA ARG A 108 -11.43 -4.38 8.95
C ARG A 108 -11.39 -5.89 9.17
N ALA A 109 -10.57 -6.59 8.41
CA ALA A 109 -10.24 -7.98 8.69
C ALA A 109 -9.38 -8.06 9.97
N THR A 110 -9.75 -8.95 10.89
CA THR A 110 -9.16 -9.06 12.23
C THR A 110 -8.46 -10.39 12.46
N ALA A 111 -8.93 -11.46 11.82
CA ALA A 111 -8.27 -12.76 11.90
C ALA A 111 -8.65 -13.66 10.72
N ILE A 112 -7.78 -14.60 10.38
CA ILE A 112 -8.04 -15.69 9.43
C ILE A 112 -8.09 -17.00 10.22
N ASP A 113 -9.20 -17.73 10.09
CA ASP A 113 -9.39 -19.07 10.61
C ASP A 113 -9.27 -20.06 9.44
N ARG A 114 -8.09 -20.65 9.30
CA ARG A 114 -7.71 -21.47 8.13
C ARG A 114 -8.43 -22.81 8.11
N ASP A 115 -8.63 -23.39 9.29
CA ASP A 115 -9.30 -24.69 9.45
C ASP A 115 -10.78 -24.58 9.08
N ARG A 116 -11.44 -23.50 9.52
CA ARG A 116 -12.85 -23.23 9.20
C ARG A 116 -13.05 -22.57 7.84
N ARG A 117 -11.97 -22.08 7.21
CA ARG A 117 -11.99 -21.28 5.98
C ARG A 117 -12.85 -20.03 6.13
N GLU A 118 -12.61 -19.28 7.20
CA GLU A 118 -13.37 -18.07 7.55
C GLU A 118 -12.44 -16.87 7.75
N LEU A 119 -12.82 -15.74 7.17
CA LEU A 119 -12.26 -14.43 7.47
C LEU A 119 -13.12 -13.75 8.54
N ARG A 120 -12.53 -13.45 9.70
CA ARG A 120 -13.16 -12.63 10.74
C ARG A 120 -12.93 -11.16 10.42
N THR A 121 -13.98 -10.36 10.56
CA THR A 121 -13.92 -8.91 10.34
C THR A 121 -14.60 -8.18 11.50
N THR A 122 -14.49 -6.85 11.52
CA THR A 122 -15.30 -5.99 12.40
C THR A 122 -16.78 -5.95 12.03
N GLY A 123 -17.17 -6.55 10.91
CA GLY A 123 -18.55 -6.73 10.48
C GLY A 123 -18.85 -8.23 10.31
N PRO A 124 -19.23 -8.69 9.10
CA PRO A 124 -19.57 -10.10 8.88
C PRO A 124 -18.34 -11.00 8.97
N THR A 125 -18.55 -12.24 9.44
CA THR A 125 -17.60 -13.33 9.18
C THR A 125 -17.84 -13.84 7.77
N LEU A 126 -16.78 -13.94 6.97
CA LEU A 126 -16.86 -14.27 5.56
C LEU A 126 -16.20 -15.63 5.30
N PRO A 127 -16.99 -16.69 5.06
CA PRO A 127 -16.44 -17.96 4.63
C PRO A 127 -15.88 -17.86 3.21
N TYR A 128 -14.82 -18.60 2.91
CA TYR A 128 -14.15 -18.56 1.61
C TYR A 128 -13.81 -19.96 1.08
N ASP A 129 -13.75 -20.07 -0.24
CA ASP A 129 -13.12 -21.19 -0.95
C ASP A 129 -11.72 -20.78 -1.42
N TRP A 130 -11.58 -19.50 -1.82
CA TRP A 130 -10.29 -18.82 -2.03
C TRP A 130 -10.21 -17.54 -1.22
N LEU A 131 -9.08 -17.33 -0.52
CA LEU A 131 -8.77 -16.11 0.20
C LEU A 131 -7.57 -15.43 -0.43
N ILE A 132 -7.70 -14.15 -0.73
CA ILE A 132 -6.63 -13.36 -1.35
C ILE A 132 -6.25 -12.24 -0.38
N LEU A 133 -4.98 -12.20 0.03
CA LEU A 133 -4.43 -11.15 0.86
C LEU A 133 -3.66 -10.16 -0.01
N ALA A 134 -4.12 -8.92 -0.02
CA ALA A 134 -3.52 -7.78 -0.71
C ALA A 134 -3.34 -6.60 0.28
N THR A 135 -2.96 -6.93 1.51
CA THR A 135 -2.94 -5.99 2.66
C THR A 135 -1.73 -5.04 2.66
N GLY A 136 -0.77 -5.24 1.75
CA GLY A 136 0.39 -4.38 1.61
C GLY A 136 1.40 -4.53 2.76
N ILE A 137 1.96 -3.40 3.20
CA ILE A 137 3.00 -3.35 4.22
C ILE A 137 2.48 -2.86 5.57
N ASP A 138 3.15 -3.31 6.62
CA ASP A 138 3.20 -2.64 7.91
C ASP A 138 4.57 -2.01 8.13
N GLU A 139 4.57 -0.95 8.94
CA GLU A 139 5.76 -0.19 9.34
C GLU A 139 6.23 -0.66 10.72
N ASP A 140 7.47 -1.11 10.81
CA ASP A 140 8.01 -1.78 11.98
C ASP A 140 8.83 -0.85 12.87
N PHE A 141 8.14 0.02 13.61
CA PHE A 141 8.77 0.96 14.54
C PHE A 141 9.54 0.28 15.68
N SER A 142 9.25 -0.99 16.02
CA SER A 142 10.03 -1.70 17.05
C SER A 142 11.49 -1.92 16.64
N ALA A 143 11.82 -1.82 15.35
CA ALA A 143 13.22 -1.83 14.91
C ALA A 143 14.05 -0.66 15.45
N TRP A 144 13.41 0.43 15.88
CA TRP A 144 14.06 1.60 16.47
C TRP A 144 13.79 1.76 17.97
N PHE A 145 12.61 1.35 18.43
CA PHE A 145 12.14 1.59 19.79
C PHE A 145 12.07 0.34 20.66
N GLY A 146 12.33 -0.85 20.11
CA GLY A 146 12.09 -2.11 20.82
C GLY A 146 10.65 -2.19 21.33
N ASP A 147 10.50 -2.42 22.63
CA ASP A 147 9.20 -2.51 23.31
C ASP A 147 8.68 -1.17 23.84
N GLU A 148 9.37 -0.05 23.60
CA GLU A 148 8.97 1.27 24.07
C GLU A 148 7.78 1.83 23.26
N ALA A 149 6.56 1.53 23.71
CA ALA A 149 5.34 1.89 23.00
C ALA A 149 5.11 3.41 22.85
N ARG A 150 5.38 4.19 23.91
CA ARG A 150 5.11 5.64 23.93
C ARG A 150 5.92 6.43 22.89
N PRO A 151 7.27 6.33 22.83
CA PRO A 151 8.03 7.03 21.80
C PRO A 151 7.72 6.50 20.39
N ALA A 152 7.45 5.20 20.22
CA ALA A 152 7.05 4.64 18.92
C ALA A 152 5.73 5.24 18.42
N GLU A 153 4.72 5.35 19.28
CA GLU A 153 3.42 5.98 18.94
C GLU A 153 3.59 7.45 18.59
N GLU A 154 4.35 8.20 19.40
CA GLU A 154 4.62 9.62 19.14
C GLU A 154 5.32 9.81 17.78
N ALA A 155 6.34 8.99 17.49
CA ALA A 155 7.06 9.03 16.22
C ALA A 155 6.12 8.76 15.03
N GLY A 156 5.32 7.70 15.10
CA GLY A 156 4.38 7.34 14.03
C GLY A 156 3.27 8.39 13.84
N LYS A 157 2.76 8.97 14.93
CA LYS A 157 1.69 9.97 14.89
C LYS A 157 2.17 11.32 14.36
N ARG A 158 3.31 11.80 14.85
CA ARG A 158 3.81 13.15 14.57
C ARG A 158 4.65 13.20 13.30
N PHE A 159 5.45 12.17 13.05
CA PHE A 159 6.45 12.14 11.99
C PHE A 159 6.23 10.98 11.01
N GLY A 160 5.02 10.43 10.94
CA GLY A 160 4.70 9.27 10.12
C GLY A 160 5.00 9.44 8.63
N SER A 161 5.29 8.32 7.98
CA SER A 161 5.74 8.26 6.59
C SER A 161 4.67 8.52 5.53
N ALA A 162 3.38 8.49 5.89
CA ALA A 162 2.27 8.45 4.93
C ALA A 162 2.31 7.27 3.92
N TRP A 163 3.05 6.18 4.17
CA TRP A 163 3.05 5.00 3.29
C TRP A 163 1.71 4.25 3.27
N ARG A 164 0.95 4.31 4.36
CA ARG A 164 -0.38 3.69 4.48
C ARG A 164 -1.48 4.67 4.05
N ALA A 165 -2.57 4.09 3.55
CA ALA A 165 -3.75 4.86 3.13
C ALA A 165 -4.22 5.80 4.25
N GLY A 166 -4.65 7.00 3.88
CA GLY A 166 -5.07 8.05 4.81
C GLY A 166 -3.95 8.93 5.39
N GLY A 167 -2.67 8.52 5.33
CA GLY A 167 -1.57 9.31 5.90
C GLY A 167 -1.19 10.57 5.10
N HIS A 168 -1.45 10.59 3.79
CA HIS A 168 -1.00 11.68 2.92
C HIS A 168 -1.65 13.03 3.26
N ALA A 169 -2.91 13.06 3.70
CA ALA A 169 -3.58 14.31 4.07
C ALA A 169 -2.96 14.96 5.32
N ALA A 170 -2.64 14.15 6.35
CA ALA A 170 -1.94 14.63 7.52
C ALA A 170 -0.53 15.13 7.16
N LEU A 171 0.18 14.42 6.28
CA LEU A 171 1.49 14.87 5.78
C LEU A 171 1.40 16.17 4.98
N LYS A 172 0.40 16.32 4.10
CA LYS A 172 0.15 17.55 3.34
C LYS A 172 -0.05 18.75 4.27
N ALA A 173 -0.91 18.60 5.28
CA ALA A 173 -1.18 19.65 6.26
C ALA A 173 0.09 20.04 7.04
N ARG A 174 0.93 19.06 7.41
CA ARG A 174 2.22 19.32 8.05
C ARG A 174 3.19 20.09 7.15
N LEU A 175 3.31 19.67 5.89
CA LEU A 175 4.15 20.36 4.91
C LEU A 175 3.68 21.79 4.68
N ASP A 176 2.36 22.02 4.56
CA ASP A 176 1.77 23.36 4.40
C ASP A 176 2.00 24.24 5.62
N GLY A 177 1.96 23.67 6.82
CA GLY A 177 2.24 24.36 8.08
C GLY A 177 3.73 24.52 8.43
N PHE A 178 4.64 23.90 7.67
CA PHE A 178 6.07 23.97 7.97
C PHE A 178 6.62 25.39 7.79
N ALA A 179 7.40 25.85 8.77
CA ALA A 179 7.87 27.24 8.87
C ALA A 179 9.32 27.45 8.39
N GLY A 180 10.09 26.39 8.20
CA GLY A 180 11.51 26.46 7.86
C GLY A 180 12.39 25.61 8.77
N GLY A 181 13.68 25.54 8.44
CA GLY A 181 14.66 24.73 9.17
C GLY A 181 14.94 23.37 8.51
N ASP A 182 15.35 22.40 9.33
CA ASP A 182 15.76 21.07 8.88
C ASP A 182 14.57 20.12 8.85
N PHE A 183 14.20 19.68 7.65
CA PHE A 183 13.17 18.68 7.42
C PHE A 183 13.82 17.32 7.16
N LEU A 184 13.80 16.43 8.17
CA LEU A 184 14.51 15.16 8.11
C LEU A 184 13.66 14.06 7.46
N MET A 185 14.27 13.21 6.63
CA MET A 185 13.64 12.04 6.03
C MET A 185 14.55 10.82 6.19
N THR A 186 14.02 9.71 6.70
CA THR A 186 14.73 8.43 6.68
C THR A 186 14.25 7.58 5.51
N VAL A 187 15.16 6.92 4.80
CA VAL A 187 14.81 5.88 3.82
C VAL A 187 14.79 4.52 4.55
N PRO A 188 13.77 3.67 4.35
CA PRO A 188 13.76 2.33 4.93
C PRO A 188 14.91 1.47 4.37
N PRO A 189 15.45 0.50 5.13
CA PRO A 189 16.28 -0.54 4.54
C PRO A 189 15.46 -1.40 3.57
N MET A 190 16.09 -1.87 2.49
CA MET A 190 15.48 -2.81 1.54
C MET A 190 15.14 -4.17 2.19
N PRO A 191 14.05 -4.83 1.74
CA PRO A 191 13.09 -4.38 0.74
C PRO A 191 12.00 -3.47 1.34
N TYR A 192 11.57 -2.45 0.58
CA TYR A 192 10.46 -1.56 0.96
C TYR A 192 9.60 -1.14 -0.25
N ARG A 193 8.43 -0.57 0.02
CA ARG A 193 7.46 -0.07 -0.95
C ARG A 193 8.06 1.05 -1.80
N CYS A 194 8.00 0.87 -3.12
CA CYS A 194 8.41 1.83 -4.15
C CYS A 194 9.79 2.46 -3.89
N PRO A 195 10.90 1.74 -4.21
CA PRO A 195 12.27 2.21 -3.98
C PRO A 195 12.59 3.66 -4.38
N PRO A 196 12.16 4.20 -5.54
CA PRO A 196 12.49 5.58 -5.89
C PRO A 196 11.67 6.66 -5.16
N ALA A 197 10.55 6.31 -4.52
CA ALA A 197 9.59 7.30 -4.03
C ALA A 197 10.05 8.13 -2.82
N PRO A 198 10.90 7.66 -1.87
CA PRO A 198 11.52 8.52 -0.87
C PRO A 198 12.33 9.67 -1.49
N PHE A 199 13.06 9.38 -2.56
CA PHE A 199 13.91 10.36 -3.24
C PHE A 199 13.09 11.35 -4.07
N GLU A 200 12.09 10.85 -4.80
CA GLU A 200 11.08 11.70 -5.45
C GLU A 200 10.43 12.64 -4.43
N ARG A 201 10.04 12.12 -3.27
CA ARG A 201 9.44 12.92 -2.21
C ARG A 201 10.38 14.00 -1.70
N ALA A 202 11.66 13.70 -1.51
CA ALA A 202 12.65 14.70 -1.11
C ALA A 202 12.73 15.83 -2.15
N CYS A 203 12.77 15.51 -3.44
CA CYS A 203 12.71 16.50 -4.53
C CYS A 203 11.43 17.34 -4.48
N MET A 204 10.27 16.72 -4.29
CA MET A 204 8.97 17.40 -4.24
C MET A 204 8.83 18.32 -3.02
N ILE A 205 9.29 17.89 -1.85
CA ILE A 205 9.31 18.72 -0.64
C ILE A 205 10.28 19.90 -0.81
N ALA A 206 11.49 19.66 -1.33
CA ALA A 206 12.44 20.73 -1.60
C ALA A 206 11.92 21.75 -2.62
N THR A 207 11.18 21.29 -3.63
CA THR A 207 10.46 22.15 -4.59
C THR A 207 9.41 23.00 -3.89
N LEU A 208 8.55 22.39 -3.07
CA LEU A 208 7.52 23.09 -2.30
C LEU A 208 8.13 24.18 -1.39
N PHE A 209 9.22 23.86 -0.69
CA PHE A 209 9.91 24.81 0.18
C PHE A 209 10.47 26.00 -0.60
N ARG A 210 11.04 25.75 -1.79
CA ARG A 210 11.50 26.82 -2.70
C ARG A 210 10.35 27.72 -3.15
N GLN A 211 9.25 27.13 -3.61
CA GLN A 211 8.08 27.88 -4.09
C GLN A 211 7.47 28.77 -2.99
N ARG A 212 7.56 28.32 -1.74
CA ARG A 212 7.10 29.09 -0.57
C ARG A 212 8.15 30.06 0.00
N GLY A 213 9.34 30.15 -0.59
CA GLY A 213 10.42 31.02 -0.11
C GLY A 213 10.93 30.67 1.29
N LEU A 214 10.78 29.41 1.73
CA LEU A 214 11.20 28.98 3.06
C LEU A 214 12.73 28.87 3.14
N LYS A 215 13.29 29.31 4.26
CA LYS A 215 14.67 28.98 4.65
C LYS A 215 14.69 27.57 5.21
N ALA A 216 14.68 26.58 4.33
CA ALA A 216 14.58 25.16 4.68
C ALA A 216 15.47 24.29 3.81
N ARG A 217 15.88 23.15 4.35
CA ARG A 217 16.50 22.06 3.59
C ARG A 217 15.91 20.71 4.00
N VAL A 218 15.99 19.75 3.09
CA VAL A 218 15.62 18.36 3.36
C VAL A 218 16.89 17.56 3.66
N VAL A 219 16.93 16.86 4.79
CA VAL A 219 18.03 15.97 5.17
C VAL A 219 17.58 14.53 4.94
N VAL A 220 18.20 13.84 3.98
CA VAL A 220 17.82 12.47 3.59
C VAL A 220 18.86 11.49 4.12
N LEU A 221 18.45 10.64 5.05
CA LEU A 221 19.28 9.60 5.66
C LEU A 221 18.96 8.25 5.02
N ASP A 222 19.91 7.66 4.30
CA ASP A 222 19.69 6.46 3.51
C ASP A 222 20.65 5.33 3.90
N PRO A 223 20.17 4.21 4.48
CA PRO A 223 21.02 3.08 4.82
C PRO A 223 21.36 2.19 3.61
N ASN A 224 20.75 2.43 2.44
CA ASN A 224 20.89 1.57 1.27
C ASN A 224 22.08 1.99 0.39
N PRO A 225 22.51 1.13 -0.54
CA PRO A 225 23.40 1.55 -1.63
C PRO A 225 22.79 2.75 -2.40
N PRO A 226 23.57 3.82 -2.66
CA PRO A 226 23.06 5.00 -3.34
C PRO A 226 22.48 4.68 -4.71
N MET A 227 21.34 5.30 -5.04
CA MET A 227 20.77 5.24 -6.39
C MET A 227 21.47 6.26 -7.30
N PRO A 228 22.28 5.85 -8.30
CA PRO A 228 23.11 6.77 -9.07
C PRO A 228 22.34 7.91 -9.75
N GLY A 229 21.10 7.63 -10.19
CA GLY A 229 20.21 8.62 -10.78
C GLY A 229 19.89 9.78 -9.83
N PHE A 230 19.61 9.51 -8.56
CA PHE A 230 19.30 10.53 -7.56
C PHE A 230 20.55 11.21 -6.98
N THR A 231 21.67 10.51 -6.89
CA THR A 231 22.96 11.14 -6.52
C THR A 231 23.27 12.31 -7.47
N ARG A 232 23.06 12.12 -8.78
CA ARG A 232 23.20 13.19 -9.77
C ARG A 232 22.20 14.33 -9.55
N VAL A 233 20.92 14.00 -9.35
CA VAL A 233 19.84 15.00 -9.16
C VAL A 233 20.10 15.85 -7.92
N PHE A 234 20.49 15.22 -6.81
CA PHE A 234 20.82 15.91 -5.56
C PHE A 234 22.07 16.76 -5.68
N GLY A 235 23.13 16.27 -6.33
CA GLY A 235 24.36 17.05 -6.56
C GLY A 235 24.20 18.21 -7.56
N GLY A 236 23.12 18.21 -8.36
CA GLY A 236 22.80 19.24 -9.34
C GLY A 236 21.72 20.21 -8.84
N ALA A 237 20.50 20.05 -9.34
CA ALA A 237 19.38 20.97 -9.14
C ALA A 237 18.99 21.20 -7.67
N TYR A 238 19.32 20.27 -6.78
CA TYR A 238 18.95 20.30 -5.37
C TYR A 238 20.13 20.49 -4.40
N ARG A 239 21.34 20.76 -4.88
CA ARG A 239 22.56 20.75 -4.04
C ARG A 239 22.51 21.66 -2.81
N ASP A 240 21.83 22.80 -2.91
CA ASP A 240 21.72 23.79 -1.83
C ASP A 240 20.44 23.59 -0.99
N ARG A 241 19.68 22.51 -1.25
CA ARG A 241 18.35 22.25 -0.66
C ARG A 241 18.19 20.84 -0.08
N ILE A 242 18.95 19.88 -0.58
CA ILE A 242 18.92 18.50 -0.11
C ILE A 242 20.31 18.12 0.38
N VAL A 243 20.39 17.71 1.65
CA VAL A 243 21.57 17.08 2.23
C VAL A 243 21.34 15.57 2.19
N TYR A 244 22.06 14.87 1.33
CA TYR A 244 21.96 13.42 1.21
C TYR A 244 23.10 12.73 1.98
N VAL A 245 22.73 11.90 2.95
CA VAL A 245 23.66 11.16 3.81
C VAL A 245 23.52 9.66 3.49
N PRO A 246 24.38 9.09 2.64
CA PRO A 246 24.36 7.67 2.32
C PRO A 246 24.92 6.84 3.49
N GLN A 247 24.61 5.54 3.50
CA GLN A 247 25.01 4.58 4.54
C GLN A 247 24.60 4.99 5.96
N ALA A 248 23.53 5.76 6.10
CA ALA A 248 23.05 6.28 7.37
C ALA A 248 22.10 5.29 8.05
N HIS A 249 22.64 4.37 8.85
CA HIS A 249 21.79 3.49 9.67
C HIS A 249 21.32 4.21 10.92
N VAL A 250 20.01 4.29 11.10
CA VAL A 250 19.37 4.85 12.29
C VAL A 250 19.63 3.94 13.48
N ARG A 251 20.11 4.51 14.58
CA ARG A 251 20.39 3.81 15.84
C ARG A 251 19.46 4.19 16.98
N ALA A 252 18.99 5.43 17.01
CA ALA A 252 18.02 5.89 17.99
C ALA A 252 17.27 7.10 17.45
N ILE A 253 16.02 7.24 17.87
CA ILE A 253 15.19 8.41 17.59
C ILE A 253 14.60 8.86 18.92
N ASP A 254 14.69 10.16 19.20
CA ASP A 254 13.91 10.80 20.25
C ASP A 254 12.90 11.74 19.59
N PRO A 255 11.61 11.35 19.50
CA PRO A 255 10.58 12.18 18.87
C PRO A 255 10.18 13.39 19.73
N PHE A 256 10.49 13.39 21.03
CA PHE A 256 10.21 14.50 21.94
C PHE A 256 11.28 15.58 21.83
N ALA A 257 12.55 15.18 21.87
CA ALA A 257 13.70 16.06 21.67
C ALA A 257 13.95 16.41 20.19
N ARG A 258 13.24 15.76 19.25
CA ARG A 258 13.42 15.87 17.79
C ARG A 258 14.86 15.63 17.36
N THR A 259 15.40 14.50 17.81
CA THR A 259 16.76 14.08 17.45
C THR A 259 16.76 12.69 16.86
N LEU A 260 17.68 12.44 15.94
CA LEU A 260 17.93 11.13 15.35
C LEU A 260 19.43 10.88 15.34
N ARG A 261 19.86 9.75 15.90
CA ARG A 261 21.26 9.33 15.93
C ARG A 261 21.50 8.20 14.93
N THR A 262 22.55 8.33 14.13
CA THR A 262 23.05 7.31 13.22
C THR A 262 24.31 6.64 13.78
N ASP A 263 24.98 5.82 12.99
CA ASP A 263 26.33 5.30 13.30
C ASP A 263 27.38 6.38 13.53
N PHE A 264 27.24 7.53 12.86
CA PHE A 264 28.32 8.51 12.74
C PHE A 264 27.97 9.90 13.30
N GLU A 265 26.69 10.27 13.33
CA GLU A 265 26.26 11.62 13.65
C GLU A 265 24.91 11.65 14.37
N THR A 266 24.63 12.74 15.07
CA THR A 266 23.30 13.05 15.61
C THR A 266 22.72 14.26 14.89
N PHE A 267 21.53 14.08 14.33
CA PHE A 267 20.77 15.10 13.62
C PHE A 267 19.68 15.66 14.54
N ARG A 268 19.51 16.98 14.53
CA ARG A 268 18.32 17.65 15.05
C ARG A 268 17.42 18.01 13.88
N PHE A 269 16.11 18.05 14.10
CA PHE A 269 15.17 18.38 13.04
C PHE A 269 14.02 19.25 13.56
N ASP A 270 13.53 20.13 12.71
CA ASP A 270 12.35 20.94 12.97
C ASP A 270 11.07 20.15 12.67
N ASP A 271 11.09 19.33 11.63
CA ASP A 271 10.06 18.32 11.35
C ASP A 271 10.65 17.11 10.60
N ALA A 272 9.93 15.98 10.54
CA ALA A 272 10.47 14.76 9.94
C ALA A 272 9.44 13.83 9.26
N ILE A 273 9.91 13.02 8.32
CA ILE A 273 9.24 11.84 7.78
C ILE A 273 10.08 10.63 8.15
N LEU A 274 9.60 9.89 9.14
CA LEU A 274 10.24 8.67 9.63
C LEU A 274 9.64 7.46 8.93
N MET A 275 10.45 6.80 8.11
CA MET A 275 10.10 5.59 7.37
C MET A 275 10.88 4.40 7.95
N PRO A 276 10.30 3.64 8.90
CA PRO A 276 10.97 2.48 9.49
C PRO A 276 11.08 1.31 8.50
N PRO A 277 11.81 0.24 8.86
CA PRO A 277 11.73 -1.02 8.13
C PRO A 277 10.28 -1.45 7.90
N GLN A 278 10.05 -2.10 6.76
CA GLN A 278 8.72 -2.56 6.38
C GLN A 278 8.64 -4.08 6.45
N ARG A 279 7.41 -4.58 6.62
CA ARG A 279 7.09 -6.01 6.63
C ARG A 279 5.72 -6.26 6.02
N ALA A 280 5.35 -7.52 5.79
CA ALA A 280 4.01 -7.88 5.36
C ALA A 280 2.96 -7.42 6.38
N GLY A 281 1.77 -7.03 5.89
CA GLY A 281 0.64 -6.67 6.74
C GLY A 281 0.31 -7.74 7.80
N GLY A 282 -0.07 -7.29 9.00
CA GLY A 282 -0.12 -8.12 10.21
C GLY A 282 -0.98 -9.38 10.13
N LEU A 283 -1.97 -9.44 9.24
CA LEU A 283 -2.79 -10.65 9.01
C LEU A 283 -1.96 -11.83 8.51
N ALA A 284 -0.92 -11.61 7.71
CA ALA A 284 -0.05 -12.69 7.23
C ALA A 284 0.68 -13.38 8.39
N ARG A 285 1.16 -12.59 9.36
CA ARG A 285 1.80 -13.10 10.57
C ARG A 285 0.80 -13.83 11.47
N GLN A 286 -0.38 -13.22 11.70
CA GLN A 286 -1.44 -13.83 12.51
C GLN A 286 -1.90 -15.18 11.95
N ALA A 287 -1.93 -15.33 10.62
CA ALA A 287 -2.35 -16.55 9.94
C ALA A 287 -1.22 -17.57 9.69
N GLY A 288 0.00 -17.31 10.16
CA GLY A 288 1.14 -18.21 10.00
C GLY A 288 1.61 -18.34 8.54
N LEU A 289 1.54 -17.27 7.76
CA LEU A 289 1.90 -17.24 6.33
C LEU A 289 3.28 -16.64 6.07
N ILE A 290 4.01 -16.24 7.12
CA ILE A 290 5.31 -15.58 7.01
C ILE A 290 6.40 -16.60 6.66
N GLY A 291 7.26 -16.24 5.70
CA GLY A 291 8.39 -17.04 5.27
C GLY A 291 9.55 -17.06 6.27
N ARG A 292 10.63 -17.70 5.85
CA ARG A 292 11.87 -17.83 6.61
C ARG A 292 12.97 -17.03 5.94
N ASP A 293 13.87 -16.48 6.76
CA ASP A 293 15.04 -15.79 6.25
C ASP A 293 15.95 -16.78 5.51
N VAL A 294 16.55 -16.33 4.41
CA VAL A 294 17.38 -17.18 3.54
C VAL A 294 18.77 -17.45 4.11
N ASN A 295 19.25 -16.59 5.00
CA ASN A 295 20.53 -16.73 5.64
C ASN A 295 20.39 -17.38 7.03
N ASP A 296 19.17 -17.43 7.58
CA ASP A 296 18.85 -18.07 8.85
C ASP A 296 17.41 -18.59 8.87
N ALA A 297 17.25 -19.89 8.61
CA ALA A 297 15.93 -20.53 8.57
C ALA A 297 15.17 -20.50 9.91
N ALA A 298 15.86 -20.25 11.04
CA ALA A 298 15.19 -20.08 12.33
C ALA A 298 14.47 -18.72 12.43
N ARG A 299 14.91 -17.72 11.66
CA ARG A 299 14.36 -16.37 11.66
C ARG A 299 13.20 -16.24 10.66
N ALA A 300 12.17 -15.49 11.04
CA ALA A 300 11.11 -15.11 10.11
C ALA A 300 11.64 -14.07 9.11
N SER A 301 11.25 -14.17 7.84
CA SER A 301 11.64 -13.17 6.83
C SER A 301 10.93 -11.82 7.01
N GLY A 302 9.82 -11.82 7.74
CA GLY A 302 8.91 -10.68 7.86
C GLY A 302 7.95 -10.51 6.66
N TRP A 303 8.05 -11.37 5.64
CA TRP A 303 7.23 -11.31 4.42
C TRP A 303 6.42 -12.59 4.21
N ALA A 304 5.32 -12.51 3.47
CA ALA A 304 4.43 -13.65 3.25
C ALA A 304 5.00 -14.61 2.18
N ALA A 305 5.18 -15.88 2.53
CA ALA A 305 5.75 -16.88 1.64
C ALA A 305 4.73 -17.37 0.60
N THR A 306 5.14 -17.35 -0.66
CA THR A 306 4.48 -18.10 -1.73
C THR A 306 5.06 -19.52 -1.82
N VAL A 307 4.44 -20.39 -2.62
CA VAL A 307 4.85 -21.79 -2.86
C VAL A 307 6.33 -21.96 -3.28
N GLY A 308 6.99 -20.90 -3.73
CA GLY A 308 8.43 -20.87 -3.93
C GLY A 308 8.88 -19.77 -4.90
N PRO A 309 10.18 -19.41 -4.88
CA PRO A 309 10.75 -18.51 -5.88
C PRO A 309 10.68 -19.16 -7.27
N ASP A 310 10.66 -18.34 -8.30
CA ASP A 310 10.70 -18.76 -9.71
C ASP A 310 9.46 -19.56 -10.18
N THR A 311 8.42 -19.70 -9.36
CA THR A 311 7.19 -20.42 -9.71
C THR A 311 6.24 -19.60 -10.57
N GLY A 312 6.25 -18.28 -10.41
CA GLY A 312 5.27 -17.36 -10.99
C GLY A 312 3.88 -17.43 -10.33
N SER A 313 3.70 -18.25 -9.29
CA SER A 313 2.44 -18.35 -8.55
C SER A 313 2.48 -17.53 -7.27
N TYR A 314 1.32 -16.99 -6.91
CA TYR A 314 1.11 -16.20 -5.68
C TYR A 314 0.38 -16.99 -4.58
N ARG A 315 0.22 -18.29 -4.78
CA ARG A 315 -0.35 -19.18 -3.77
C ARG A 315 0.58 -19.25 -2.56
N SER A 316 0.01 -19.23 -1.36
CA SER A 316 0.77 -19.31 -0.12
C SER A 316 1.44 -20.69 0.00
N ALA A 317 2.66 -20.72 0.52
CA ALA A 317 3.33 -21.97 0.90
C ALA A 317 2.60 -22.72 2.02
N ALA A 318 1.90 -21.99 2.88
CA ALA A 318 1.30 -22.56 4.09
C ALA A 318 -0.11 -23.12 3.84
N ASP A 319 -0.86 -22.55 2.89
CA ASP A 319 -2.25 -22.94 2.61
C ASP A 319 -2.56 -22.77 1.12
N PRO A 320 -2.90 -23.85 0.39
CA PRO A 320 -3.17 -23.74 -1.03
C PRO A 320 -4.42 -22.91 -1.35
N ARG A 321 -5.31 -22.66 -0.39
CA ARG A 321 -6.53 -21.85 -0.60
C ARG A 321 -6.27 -20.35 -0.48
N ILE A 322 -5.06 -19.96 -0.07
CA ILE A 322 -4.70 -18.57 0.19
C ILE A 322 -3.72 -18.09 -0.86
N PHE A 323 -3.97 -16.91 -1.41
CA PHE A 323 -3.06 -16.18 -2.28
C PHE A 323 -2.54 -14.95 -1.54
N VAL A 324 -1.25 -14.65 -1.67
CA VAL A 324 -0.61 -13.46 -1.11
C VAL A 324 0.01 -12.65 -2.25
N ILE A 325 -0.38 -11.38 -2.38
CA ILE A 325 0.00 -10.54 -3.53
C ILE A 325 0.41 -9.13 -3.10
N GLY A 326 1.04 -8.42 -4.03
CA GLY A 326 1.52 -7.07 -3.86
C GLY A 326 2.72 -7.01 -2.92
N ASP A 327 2.80 -5.92 -2.16
CA ASP A 327 3.99 -5.64 -1.37
C ASP A 327 4.26 -6.65 -0.26
N MET A 328 3.28 -7.45 0.14
CA MET A 328 3.44 -8.39 1.26
C MET A 328 4.26 -9.63 0.92
N ILE A 329 4.46 -9.93 -0.36
CA ILE A 329 5.13 -11.17 -0.76
C ILE A 329 6.61 -11.15 -0.39
N ASP A 330 7.12 -12.33 -0.07
CA ASP A 330 8.52 -12.62 0.16
C ASP A 330 9.31 -12.69 -1.16
N ARG A 331 10.46 -13.36 -1.17
CA ARG A 331 11.30 -13.55 -2.35
C ARG A 331 10.51 -14.20 -3.48
N ALA A 332 10.65 -13.60 -4.66
CA ALA A 332 9.98 -14.04 -5.89
C ALA A 332 10.91 -14.78 -6.86
N GLY A 333 12.22 -14.57 -6.77
CA GLY A 333 13.19 -15.27 -7.62
C GLY A 333 14.52 -15.49 -6.94
N GLN A 334 15.21 -16.56 -7.33
CA GLN A 334 16.53 -16.88 -6.81
C GLN A 334 17.57 -15.85 -7.22
N LEU A 335 17.49 -15.34 -8.46
CA LEU A 335 18.51 -14.47 -9.05
C LEU A 335 18.40 -13.00 -8.64
N PHE A 336 17.21 -12.52 -8.28
CA PHE A 336 16.97 -11.10 -7.99
C PHE A 336 16.32 -10.84 -6.62
N GLY A 337 15.99 -11.90 -5.88
CA GLY A 337 15.35 -11.76 -4.57
C GLY A 337 13.89 -11.36 -4.68
N HIS A 338 13.58 -10.08 -4.48
CA HIS A 338 12.20 -9.58 -4.38
C HIS A 338 11.75 -8.86 -5.65
N TYR A 339 10.47 -8.98 -5.98
CA TYR A 339 9.84 -8.03 -6.91
C TYR A 339 9.85 -6.62 -6.29
N PRO A 340 10.01 -5.55 -7.11
CA PRO A 340 9.83 -4.20 -6.62
C PRO A 340 8.38 -4.04 -6.12
N LYS A 341 8.23 -3.50 -4.91
CA LYS A 341 6.94 -3.39 -4.21
C LYS A 341 6.17 -2.15 -4.70
N THR A 342 5.57 -2.25 -5.88
CA THR A 342 4.95 -1.13 -6.62
C THR A 342 3.47 -1.38 -6.90
N GLY A 343 2.72 -0.31 -7.18
CA GLY A 343 1.29 -0.41 -7.53
C GLY A 343 1.03 -1.26 -8.78
N GLN A 344 1.81 -1.04 -9.86
CA GLN A 344 1.67 -1.84 -11.09
C GLN A 344 1.99 -3.31 -10.84
N MET A 345 3.09 -3.59 -10.14
CA MET A 345 3.46 -4.95 -9.76
C MET A 345 2.31 -5.62 -9.01
N ALA A 346 1.78 -4.99 -7.96
CA ALA A 346 0.64 -5.52 -7.20
C ALA A 346 -0.59 -5.80 -8.07
N ALA A 347 -0.94 -4.88 -8.99
CA ALA A 347 -2.06 -5.07 -9.91
C ALA A 347 -1.83 -6.23 -10.89
N ARG A 348 -0.62 -6.37 -11.44
CA ARG A 348 -0.26 -7.48 -12.34
C ARG A 348 -0.30 -8.82 -11.61
N GLN A 349 0.24 -8.89 -10.40
CA GLN A 349 0.15 -10.08 -9.55
C GLN A 349 -1.30 -10.44 -9.24
N GLY A 350 -2.14 -9.43 -8.95
CA GLY A 350 -3.57 -9.62 -8.75
C GLY A 350 -4.29 -10.19 -9.98
N ARG A 351 -3.98 -9.68 -11.19
CA ARG A 351 -4.51 -10.22 -12.44
C ARG A 351 -4.12 -11.69 -12.64
N ILE A 352 -2.86 -12.03 -12.38
CA ILE A 352 -2.37 -13.41 -12.52
C ILE A 352 -3.04 -14.33 -11.51
N ALA A 353 -3.13 -13.93 -10.23
CA ALA A 353 -3.83 -14.70 -9.20
C ALA A 353 -5.32 -14.90 -9.54
N ALA A 354 -5.99 -13.89 -10.09
CA ALA A 354 -7.36 -14.03 -10.57
C ALA A 354 -7.47 -15.07 -11.72
N GLY A 355 -6.50 -15.11 -12.62
CA GLY A 355 -6.41 -16.13 -13.67
C GLY A 355 -6.22 -17.55 -13.13
N GLU A 356 -5.33 -17.71 -12.14
CA GLU A 356 -5.11 -18.99 -11.44
C GLU A 356 -6.40 -19.49 -10.77
N ILE A 357 -7.07 -18.62 -10.00
CA ILE A 357 -8.31 -18.96 -9.30
C ILE A 357 -9.43 -19.29 -10.28
N ALA A 358 -9.58 -18.51 -11.37
CA ALA A 358 -10.61 -18.74 -12.37
C ALA A 358 -10.42 -20.08 -13.11
N ALA A 359 -9.19 -20.44 -13.45
CA ALA A 359 -8.88 -21.73 -14.05
C ALA A 359 -9.15 -22.88 -13.06
N GLU A 360 -8.68 -22.74 -11.81
CA GLU A 360 -8.89 -23.75 -10.76
C GLU A 360 -10.37 -24.01 -10.48
N ALA A 361 -11.20 -22.95 -10.43
CA ALA A 361 -12.64 -23.07 -10.24
C ALA A 361 -13.34 -23.88 -11.34
N ARG A 362 -12.73 -23.99 -12.53
CA ARG A 362 -13.21 -24.82 -13.65
C ARG A 362 -12.47 -26.15 -13.80
N GLY A 363 -11.60 -26.51 -12.86
CA GLY A 363 -10.78 -27.71 -12.93
C GLY A 363 -9.71 -27.65 -14.02
N GLN A 364 -9.23 -26.45 -14.36
CA GLN A 364 -8.22 -26.20 -15.39
C GLN A 364 -6.93 -25.68 -14.76
N GLU A 365 -5.81 -25.84 -15.47
CA GLU A 365 -4.54 -25.20 -15.11
C GLU A 365 -4.41 -23.86 -15.83
N ALA A 366 -3.97 -22.82 -15.10
CA ALA A 366 -3.74 -21.52 -15.69
C ALA A 366 -2.36 -21.46 -16.40
N PRO A 367 -2.25 -20.71 -17.52
CA PRO A 367 -0.95 -20.49 -18.13
C PRO A 367 -0.05 -19.69 -17.18
N LYS A 368 1.22 -20.10 -17.08
CA LYS A 368 2.23 -19.37 -16.31
C LYS A 368 2.43 -17.97 -16.91
N GLN A 369 2.32 -16.96 -16.05
CA GLN A 369 2.49 -15.56 -16.40
C GLN A 369 3.45 -14.90 -15.41
N LEU A 370 4.15 -13.88 -15.88
CA LEU A 370 5.05 -13.08 -15.06
C LEU A 370 4.57 -11.63 -15.05
N PRO A 371 4.68 -10.93 -13.92
CA PRO A 371 4.28 -9.55 -13.83
C PRO A 371 5.33 -8.64 -14.48
N ASP A 372 4.98 -7.37 -14.63
CA ASP A 372 5.85 -6.29 -15.07
C ASP A 372 5.64 -5.07 -14.17
N SER A 373 6.59 -4.13 -14.17
CA SER A 373 6.45 -2.88 -13.42
C SER A 373 7.08 -1.73 -14.16
N THR A 374 6.35 -0.62 -14.23
CA THR A 374 6.88 0.69 -14.65
C THR A 374 6.72 1.66 -13.48
N CYS A 375 7.82 2.30 -13.08
CA CYS A 375 7.82 3.38 -12.10
C CYS A 375 8.16 4.68 -12.80
N PHE A 376 7.22 5.61 -12.79
CA PHE A 376 7.48 7.01 -13.12
C PHE A 376 7.87 7.76 -11.87
N VAL A 377 8.87 8.62 -12.00
CA VAL A 377 9.52 9.30 -10.88
C VAL A 377 9.77 10.74 -11.31
N LEU A 378 9.19 11.70 -10.59
CA LEU A 378 9.45 13.11 -10.84
C LEU A 378 10.74 13.55 -10.12
N ALA A 379 11.84 13.59 -10.85
CA ALA A 379 13.16 13.96 -10.34
C ALA A 379 13.30 15.48 -10.17
N GLY A 380 12.67 16.27 -11.05
CA GLY A 380 12.70 17.72 -11.05
C GLY A 380 11.34 18.30 -11.41
N ALA A 381 10.96 19.44 -10.81
CA ALA A 381 9.72 20.14 -11.16
C ALA A 381 9.97 21.41 -12.01
N GLU A 382 11.15 22.04 -11.90
CA GLU A 382 11.50 23.26 -12.64
C GLU A 382 13.01 23.28 -12.98
N PRO A 383 13.43 22.92 -14.22
CA PRO A 383 12.59 22.31 -15.25
C PRO A 383 12.07 20.93 -14.82
N MET A 384 10.97 20.51 -15.44
CA MET A 384 10.39 19.21 -15.14
C MET A 384 11.29 18.10 -15.71
N GLU A 385 11.73 17.17 -14.86
CA GLU A 385 12.57 16.03 -15.26
C GLU A 385 11.96 14.77 -14.66
N THR A 386 11.74 13.74 -15.47
CA THR A 386 11.28 12.44 -14.98
C THR A 386 12.26 11.33 -15.26
N MET A 387 12.16 10.29 -14.45
CA MET A 387 12.83 9.04 -14.64
C MET A 387 11.79 7.93 -14.70
N ARG A 388 11.94 7.06 -15.70
CA ARG A 388 11.09 5.89 -15.90
C ARG A 388 11.91 4.62 -15.72
N ILE A 389 11.56 3.82 -14.73
CA ILE A 389 12.21 2.54 -14.42
C ILE A 389 11.27 1.42 -14.82
N GLU A 390 11.66 0.65 -15.81
CA GLU A 390 10.90 -0.50 -16.32
C GLU A 390 11.56 -1.79 -15.87
N THR A 391 10.76 -2.69 -15.34
CA THR A 391 11.20 -4.01 -14.91
C THR A 391 10.36 -5.07 -15.60
N ALA A 392 11.04 -5.96 -16.33
CA ALA A 392 10.42 -7.07 -17.05
C ALA A 392 11.06 -8.39 -16.60
N TYR A 393 10.30 -9.47 -16.76
CA TYR A 393 10.69 -10.81 -16.32
C TYR A 393 10.42 -11.83 -17.40
N ARG A 394 11.26 -12.87 -17.45
CA ARG A 394 11.05 -14.02 -18.32
C ARG A 394 11.52 -15.30 -17.62
N PHE A 395 10.89 -16.42 -17.96
CA PHE A 395 11.43 -17.73 -17.62
C PHE A 395 12.68 -18.01 -18.47
N ARG A 396 13.72 -18.54 -17.83
CA ARG A 396 14.88 -19.17 -18.47
C ARG A 396 14.57 -20.66 -18.68
N GLY A 397 15.27 -21.31 -19.60
CA GLY A 397 15.01 -22.70 -19.98
C GLY A 397 15.13 -23.72 -18.84
N ASP A 398 15.78 -23.36 -17.73
CA ASP A 398 15.91 -24.16 -16.51
C ASP A 398 14.85 -23.81 -15.43
N GLY A 399 13.86 -22.98 -15.77
CA GLY A 399 12.77 -22.60 -14.88
C GLY A 399 13.05 -21.38 -14.00
N LEU A 400 14.28 -20.85 -13.95
CA LEU A 400 14.56 -19.62 -13.20
C LEU A 400 13.93 -18.38 -13.85
N ILE A 401 13.52 -17.40 -13.05
CA ILE A 401 13.07 -16.11 -13.56
C ILE A 401 14.26 -15.15 -13.66
N VAL A 402 14.46 -14.60 -14.86
CA VAL A 402 15.45 -13.56 -15.12
C VAL A 402 14.76 -12.20 -15.11
N GLN A 403 15.33 -11.26 -14.37
CA GLN A 403 14.90 -9.86 -14.31
C GLN A 403 15.73 -9.00 -15.27
N THR A 404 15.06 -8.12 -15.99
CA THR A 404 15.68 -7.02 -16.74
C THR A 404 15.15 -5.70 -16.22
N VAL A 405 16.05 -4.79 -15.87
CA VAL A 405 15.71 -3.41 -15.46
C VAL A 405 16.24 -2.44 -16.51
N ARG A 406 15.39 -1.52 -16.97
CA ARG A 406 15.76 -0.41 -17.86
C ARG A 406 15.39 0.90 -17.22
N GLN A 407 16.27 1.89 -17.31
CA GLN A 407 16.05 3.21 -16.77
C GLN A 407 16.16 4.23 -17.92
N HIS A 408 15.15 5.07 -18.02
CA HIS A 408 15.05 6.14 -19.01
C HIS A 408 14.96 7.46 -18.27
N HIS A 409 15.77 8.43 -18.70
CA HIS A 409 15.70 9.80 -18.23
C HIS A 409 15.02 10.65 -19.30
N ASP A 410 14.05 11.44 -18.89
CA ASP A 410 13.35 12.38 -19.76
C ASP A 410 13.42 13.79 -19.17
N ALA A 411 14.08 14.69 -19.90
CA ALA A 411 14.23 16.09 -19.52
C ALA A 411 13.08 16.98 -20.02
N GLN A 412 12.13 16.42 -20.79
CA GLN A 412 10.95 17.11 -21.29
C GLN A 412 9.72 16.18 -21.21
N PRO A 413 9.36 15.73 -19.99
CA PRO A 413 8.26 14.81 -19.78
C PRO A 413 6.92 15.41 -20.20
N ARG A 414 6.02 14.58 -20.72
CA ARG A 414 4.68 14.96 -21.21
C ARG A 414 3.59 14.30 -20.38
N ASP A 415 3.77 14.32 -19.06
CA ASP A 415 2.86 13.76 -18.07
C ASP A 415 2.50 12.28 -18.31
N GLU A 416 3.45 11.49 -18.83
CA GLU A 416 3.25 10.05 -19.06
C GLU A 416 2.90 9.29 -17.76
N ASP A 417 3.28 9.83 -16.60
CA ASP A 417 2.92 9.32 -15.28
C ASP A 417 1.43 9.49 -14.95
N ILE A 418 0.83 10.61 -15.37
CA ILE A 418 -0.61 10.88 -15.23
C ILE A 418 -1.39 9.97 -16.17
N ASP A 419 -0.96 9.84 -17.42
CA ASP A 419 -1.62 8.96 -18.39
C ASP A 419 -1.55 7.49 -17.97
N TRP A 420 -0.39 7.05 -17.47
CA TRP A 420 -0.25 5.74 -16.85
C TRP A 420 -1.23 5.55 -15.69
N ALA A 421 -1.32 6.52 -14.78
CA ALA A 421 -2.20 6.41 -13.61
C ALA A 421 -3.67 6.33 -14.04
N ARG A 422 -4.11 7.18 -14.97
CA ARG A 422 -5.46 7.16 -15.54
C ARG A 422 -5.78 5.81 -16.21
N GLY A 423 -4.84 5.26 -16.98
CA GLY A 423 -5.01 3.95 -17.60
C GLY A 423 -5.19 2.84 -16.56
N MET A 424 -4.38 2.86 -15.50
CA MET A 424 -4.50 1.91 -14.39
C MET A 424 -5.82 2.08 -13.61
N PHE A 425 -6.27 3.32 -13.37
CA PHE A 425 -7.57 3.57 -12.74
C PHE A 425 -8.72 3.06 -13.59
N ALA A 426 -8.71 3.35 -14.89
CA ALA A 426 -9.73 2.88 -15.82
C ALA A 426 -9.81 1.35 -15.86
N GLU A 427 -8.66 0.66 -15.86
CA GLU A 427 -8.60 -0.80 -15.81
C GLU A 427 -9.28 -1.36 -14.55
N LEU A 428 -8.90 -0.83 -13.38
CA LEU A 428 -9.20 -1.45 -12.09
C LEU A 428 -10.55 -1.03 -11.50
N LEU A 429 -10.94 0.21 -11.72
CA LEU A 429 -12.10 0.82 -11.07
C LEU A 429 -13.32 0.84 -11.99
N LEU A 430 -13.13 0.75 -13.31
CA LEU A 430 -14.19 0.90 -14.33
C LEU A 430 -15.07 2.16 -14.16
N ALA A 431 -14.59 3.12 -13.38
CA ALA A 431 -15.22 4.40 -13.18
C ALA A 431 -14.68 5.37 -14.24
N SER A 432 -15.58 6.17 -14.83
CA SER A 432 -15.16 7.31 -15.64
C SER A 432 -14.25 8.20 -14.79
N PRO A 433 -13.14 8.73 -15.34
CA PRO A 433 -12.31 9.68 -14.61
C PRO A 433 -13.19 10.85 -14.15
N PRO A 434 -12.96 11.41 -12.94
CA PRO A 434 -13.65 12.62 -12.54
C PRO A 434 -13.33 13.71 -13.57
N GLY A 435 -14.38 14.27 -14.18
CA GLY A 435 -14.29 15.38 -15.11
C GLY A 435 -13.82 16.68 -14.46
#